data_AF-A0A2G6N203-F1
#
_entry.id   AF-A0A2G6N203-F1
#
_cell.length_a   1.000
_cell.length_b   1.000
_cell.length_c   1.000
_cell.angle_alpha   90.00
_cell.angle_beta   90.00
_cell.angle_gamma   90.00
#
_symmetry.space_group_name_H-M   'P 1'
#
loop_
_entity.id
_entity.type
_entity.pdbx_description
1 polymer ?
#
loop_
_entity_poly.entity_id
_entity_poly.type
_entity_poly.pdbx_seq_one_letter_code
_entity_poly.pdbx_strand_id
1 'polypeptide(L)'
;MLKKTTITLALCSFLLAAMPALSLAHCQVPCGIYDDGLRFTMLHEDISTIEKAVAQIKELEKEGTNLNQLVRWIQTKDEYAEKIQAMVTNYFLAQRIKFDTKDYEKKLATLHQIIVYAMKCKQSVNPHMVQKLHNALGEFEKLYMAK
;
A
#
# COMPACT_ATOMS: atom_id res chain seq x y z
N MET A 1 25.58 40.10 24.71
CA MET A 1 25.25 38.68 24.45
C MET A 1 23.78 38.48 24.07
N LEU A 2 22.83 39.13 24.73
CA LEU A 2 21.38 39.03 24.48
C LEU A 2 20.93 39.26 23.02
N LYS A 3 21.55 40.23 22.31
CA LYS A 3 21.25 40.55 20.90
C LYS A 3 21.60 39.43 19.91
N LYS A 4 22.66 38.65 20.17
CA LYS A 4 23.03 37.52 19.31
C LYS A 4 22.04 36.38 19.51
N THR A 5 21.66 36.11 20.75
CA THR A 5 20.69 35.07 21.11
C THR A 5 19.32 35.33 20.49
N THR A 6 18.83 36.57 20.47
CA THR A 6 17.56 36.92 19.84
C THR A 6 17.59 36.80 18.31
N ILE A 7 18.71 37.18 17.67
CA ILE A 7 18.87 37.00 16.21
C ILE A 7 18.91 35.53 15.84
N THR A 8 19.65 34.70 16.59
CA THR A 8 19.70 33.25 16.36
C THR A 8 18.32 32.61 16.55
N LEU A 9 17.56 33.03 17.57
CA LEU A 9 16.23 32.51 17.83
C LEU A 9 15.22 32.89 16.72
N ALA A 10 15.29 34.13 16.25
CA ALA A 10 14.47 34.60 15.13
C ALA A 10 14.82 33.88 13.82
N LEU A 11 16.11 33.63 13.58
CA LEU A 11 16.56 32.90 12.39
C LEU A 11 16.11 31.43 12.43
N CYS A 12 16.21 30.75 13.58
CA CYS A 12 15.68 29.41 13.77
C CYS A 12 14.15 29.34 13.58
N SER A 13 13.42 30.32 14.12
CA SER A 13 11.97 30.43 13.92
C SER A 13 11.60 30.58 12.44
N PHE A 14 12.36 31.38 11.69
CA PHE A 14 12.12 31.59 10.25
C PHE A 14 12.43 30.32 9.44
N LEU A 15 13.51 29.61 9.78
CA LEU A 15 13.87 28.34 9.14
C LEU A 15 12.84 27.23 9.38
N LEU A 16 12.25 27.15 10.58
CA LEU A 16 11.16 26.20 10.85
C LEU A 16 9.88 26.54 10.07
N ALA A 17 9.55 27.82 9.93
CA ALA A 17 8.36 28.27 9.19
C ALA A 17 8.51 28.12 7.67
N ALA A 18 9.74 28.05 7.16
CA ALA A 18 10.04 27.89 5.74
C ALA A 18 10.08 26.42 5.27
N MET A 19 9.86 25.45 6.16
CA MET A 19 9.75 24.05 5.76
C MET A 19 8.46 23.83 4.98
N PRO A 20 8.51 23.30 3.73
CA PRO A 20 7.31 22.96 3.00
C PRO A 20 6.54 21.90 3.79
N ALA A 21 5.27 22.18 4.08
CA ALA A 21 4.38 21.16 4.62
C ALA A 21 4.31 20.01 3.60
N LEU A 22 4.73 18.80 4.00
CA LEU A 22 4.47 17.61 3.19
C LEU A 22 2.96 17.45 3.07
N SER A 23 2.38 17.94 1.97
CA SER A 23 0.99 17.66 1.65
C SER A 23 0.91 16.20 1.20
N LEU A 24 0.50 15.30 2.10
CA LEU A 24 -0.03 13.99 1.73
C LEU A 24 -1.40 14.21 1.05
N ALA A 25 -1.38 14.76 -0.16
CA ALA A 25 -2.60 15.03 -0.91
C ALA A 25 -3.11 13.72 -1.54
N HIS A 26 -3.89 12.94 -0.78
CA HIS A 26 -4.82 11.98 -1.36
C HIS A 26 -6.09 12.75 -1.76
N CYS A 27 -6.00 13.47 -2.88
CA CYS A 27 -7.08 14.32 -3.37
C CYS A 27 -8.27 13.44 -3.80
N GLN A 28 -9.20 13.18 -2.87
CA GLN A 28 -10.49 12.50 -3.10
C GLN A 28 -11.50 13.44 -3.81
N VAL A 29 -10.99 14.33 -4.65
CA VAL A 29 -11.81 15.23 -5.46
C VAL A 29 -12.60 14.36 -6.44
N PRO A 30 -13.91 14.60 -6.61
CA PRO A 30 -14.73 13.86 -7.57
C PRO A 30 -14.41 14.30 -9.01
N CYS A 31 -13.16 14.08 -9.45
CA CYS A 31 -12.67 14.52 -10.76
C CYS A 31 -13.22 13.67 -11.92
N GLY A 32 -13.78 12.49 -11.64
CA GLY A 32 -14.35 11.61 -12.67
C GLY A 32 -13.32 10.86 -13.50
N ILE A 33 -12.02 11.03 -13.23
CA ILE A 33 -10.93 10.40 -13.99
C ILE A 33 -10.56 9.08 -13.33
N TYR A 34 -11.03 7.98 -13.92
CA TYR A 34 -10.87 6.63 -13.41
C TYR A 34 -10.36 5.71 -14.50
N ASP A 35 -9.34 4.91 -14.17
CA ASP A 35 -8.92 3.76 -14.97
C ASP A 35 -8.86 2.56 -14.05
N ASP A 36 -10.02 1.93 -13.84
CA ASP A 36 -10.17 0.82 -12.91
C ASP A 36 -9.35 -0.40 -13.37
N GLY A 37 -9.23 -0.62 -14.69
CA GLY A 37 -8.44 -1.70 -15.26
C GLY A 37 -6.96 -1.54 -14.93
N LEU A 38 -6.41 -0.34 -15.13
CA LEU A 38 -5.03 -0.04 -14.72
C LEU A 38 -4.81 -0.28 -13.22
N ARG A 39 -5.78 0.06 -12.35
CA ARG A 39 -5.64 -0.22 -10.91
C ARG A 39 -5.56 -1.72 -10.61
N PHE A 40 -6.35 -2.55 -11.29
CA PHE A 40 -6.21 -4.00 -11.15
C PHE A 40 -4.86 -4.51 -11.63
N THR A 41 -4.37 -4.04 -12.79
CA THR A 41 -3.03 -4.38 -13.28
C THR A 41 -1.95 -4.04 -12.26
N MET A 42 -1.97 -2.81 -11.72
CA MET A 42 -1.01 -2.38 -10.68
C MET A 42 -1.10 -3.25 -9.43
N LEU A 43 -2.30 -3.62 -8.97
CA LEU A 43 -2.45 -4.49 -7.81
C LEU A 43 -1.86 -5.89 -8.06
N HIS A 44 -2.06 -6.47 -9.24
CA HIS A 44 -1.44 -7.76 -9.59
C HIS A 44 0.09 -7.69 -9.65
N GLU A 45 0.64 -6.59 -10.18
CA GLU A 45 2.09 -6.34 -10.18
C GLU A 45 2.64 -6.18 -8.76
N ASP A 46 1.92 -5.48 -7.89
CA ASP A 46 2.30 -5.29 -6.50
C ASP A 46 2.30 -6.63 -5.73
N ILE A 47 1.29 -7.48 -5.94
CA ILE A 47 1.25 -8.82 -5.32
C ILE A 47 2.38 -9.70 -5.87
N SER A 48 2.66 -9.66 -7.17
CA SER A 48 3.79 -10.40 -7.76
C SER A 48 5.14 -9.97 -7.18
N THR A 49 5.28 -8.67 -6.86
CA THR A 49 6.46 -8.14 -6.18
C THR A 49 6.60 -8.67 -4.76
N ILE A 50 5.50 -8.75 -4.01
CA ILE A 50 5.45 -9.39 -2.69
C ILE A 50 5.83 -10.88 -2.79
N GLU A 51 5.30 -11.60 -3.78
CA GLU A 51 5.61 -13.01 -4.01
C GLU A 51 7.11 -13.24 -4.19
N LYS A 52 7.70 -12.44 -5.08
CA LYS A 52 9.15 -12.46 -5.33
C LYS A 52 9.95 -12.15 -4.07
N ALA A 53 9.55 -11.13 -3.31
CA ALA A 53 10.23 -10.77 -2.07
C ALA A 53 10.17 -11.91 -1.03
N VAL A 54 9.02 -12.55 -0.86
CA VAL A 54 8.87 -13.72 0.03
C VAL A 54 9.79 -14.87 -0.40
N ALA A 55 9.86 -15.18 -1.69
CA ALA A 55 10.74 -16.23 -2.20
C ALA A 55 12.22 -15.90 -1.94
N GLN A 56 12.64 -14.66 -2.21
CA GLN A 56 14.02 -14.21 -2.00
C GLN A 56 14.42 -14.25 -0.52
N ILE A 57 13.54 -13.81 0.39
CA ILE A 57 13.81 -13.88 1.84
C ILE A 57 14.08 -15.32 2.26
N LYS A 58 13.23 -16.28 1.83
CA LYS A 58 13.39 -17.69 2.18
C LYS A 58 14.69 -18.31 1.69
N GLU A 59 15.16 -17.93 0.50
CA GLU A 59 16.44 -18.42 -0.01
C GLU A 59 17.61 -17.81 0.78
N LEU A 60 17.57 -16.50 1.04
CA LEU A 60 18.62 -15.80 1.80
C LEU A 60 18.72 -16.29 3.27
N GLU A 61 17.60 -16.68 3.88
CA GLU A 61 17.56 -17.28 5.21
C GLU A 61 18.34 -18.60 5.29
N LYS A 62 18.42 -19.38 4.20
CA LYS A 62 19.20 -20.62 4.14
C LYS A 62 20.69 -20.37 3.99
N GLU A 63 21.06 -19.32 3.26
CA GLU A 63 22.46 -18.96 2.96
C GLU A 63 23.16 -18.22 4.09
N GLY A 64 22.40 -17.55 4.97
CA GLY A 64 22.86 -17.03 6.27
C GLY A 64 23.86 -15.86 6.24
N THR A 65 24.20 -15.30 5.07
CA THR A 65 25.34 -14.37 4.95
C THR A 65 25.03 -12.98 4.42
N ASN A 66 23.88 -12.77 3.74
CA ASN A 66 23.58 -11.49 3.07
C ASN A 66 22.44 -10.70 3.73
N LEU A 67 22.71 -10.19 4.94
CA LEU A 67 21.74 -9.41 5.74
C LEU A 67 21.23 -8.15 5.03
N ASN A 68 22.08 -7.50 4.22
CA ASN A 68 21.66 -6.31 3.47
C ASN A 68 20.56 -6.64 2.46
N GLN A 69 20.67 -7.76 1.75
CA GLN A 69 19.62 -8.18 0.82
C GLN A 69 18.36 -8.63 1.57
N LEU A 70 18.52 -9.32 2.69
CA LEU A 70 17.38 -9.72 3.54
C LEU A 70 16.55 -8.50 3.97
N VAL A 71 17.19 -7.47 4.52
CA VAL A 71 16.52 -6.24 4.95
C VAL A 71 15.84 -5.54 3.79
N ARG A 72 16.49 -5.47 2.62
CA ARG A 72 15.89 -4.85 1.42
C ARG A 72 14.64 -5.59 0.97
N TRP A 73 14.64 -6.91 0.94
CA TRP A 73 13.46 -7.66 0.54
C TRP A 73 12.32 -7.58 1.56
N ILE A 74 12.63 -7.53 2.86
CA ILE A 74 11.63 -7.27 3.90
C ILE A 74 10.99 -5.90 3.69
N GLN A 75 11.79 -4.85 3.51
CA GLN A 75 11.30 -3.48 3.26
C GLN A 75 10.46 -3.41 1.98
N THR A 76 10.92 -4.01 0.88
CA THR A 76 10.16 -4.09 -0.38
C THR A 76 8.80 -4.74 -0.16
N LYS A 77 8.76 -5.92 0.49
CA LYS A 77 7.49 -6.62 0.76
C LYS A 77 6.52 -5.75 1.55
N ASP A 78 7.02 -5.05 2.56
CA ASP A 78 6.20 -4.24 3.46
C ASP A 78 5.67 -2.98 2.77
N GLU A 79 6.49 -2.33 1.94
CA GLU A 79 6.09 -1.17 1.15
C GLU A 79 4.99 -1.53 0.14
N TYR A 80 5.15 -2.64 -0.60
CA TYR A 80 4.19 -3.04 -1.62
C TYR A 80 2.86 -3.51 -1.04
N ALA A 81 2.89 -4.17 0.12
CA ALA A 81 1.66 -4.50 0.83
C ALA A 81 0.92 -3.25 1.34
N GLU A 82 1.65 -2.23 1.80
CA GLU A 82 1.06 -0.93 2.18
C GLU A 82 0.41 -0.24 0.96
N LYS A 83 1.08 -0.26 -0.21
CA LYS A 83 0.52 0.27 -1.46
C LYS A 83 -0.82 -0.39 -1.83
N ILE A 84 -0.89 -1.72 -1.72
CA ILE A 84 -2.14 -2.48 -1.92
C ILE A 84 -3.22 -2.01 -0.93
N GLN A 85 -2.90 -1.97 0.37
CA GLN A 85 -3.88 -1.54 1.39
C GLN A 85 -4.39 -0.12 1.13
N ALA A 86 -3.48 0.81 0.80
CA ALA A 86 -3.82 2.19 0.49
C ALA A 86 -4.68 2.31 -0.77
N MET A 87 -4.34 1.60 -1.85
CA MET A 87 -5.12 1.63 -3.10
C MET A 87 -6.51 1.05 -2.88
N VAL A 88 -6.61 -0.12 -2.24
CA VAL A 88 -7.88 -0.81 -1.99
C VAL A 88 -8.78 0.03 -1.09
N THR A 89 -8.23 0.66 -0.06
CA THR A 89 -8.98 1.49 0.88
C THR A 89 -9.42 2.82 0.24
N ASN A 90 -8.49 3.55 -0.36
CA ASN A 90 -8.78 4.91 -0.83
C ASN A 90 -9.52 4.93 -2.16
N TYR A 91 -9.15 4.05 -3.09
CA TYR A 91 -9.73 4.03 -4.42
C TYR A 91 -10.99 3.16 -4.45
N PHE A 92 -10.88 1.86 -4.17
CA PHE A 92 -12.02 0.97 -4.33
C PHE A 92 -13.06 1.15 -3.23
N LEU A 93 -12.66 1.03 -1.97
CA LEU A 93 -13.58 1.04 -0.84
C LEU A 93 -14.24 2.41 -0.64
N ALA A 94 -13.46 3.50 -0.60
CA ALA A 94 -14.00 4.83 -0.32
C ALA A 94 -14.60 5.51 -1.56
N GLN A 95 -14.00 5.32 -2.76
CA GLN A 95 -14.36 6.11 -3.93
C GLN A 95 -15.24 5.35 -4.94
N ARG A 96 -14.93 4.08 -5.25
CA ARG A 96 -15.61 3.34 -6.34
C ARG A 96 -16.85 2.57 -5.90
N ILE A 97 -16.81 1.84 -4.78
CA ILE A 97 -17.97 1.05 -4.33
C ILE A 97 -19.03 1.97 -3.71
N LYS A 98 -20.25 1.93 -4.27
CA LYS A 98 -21.42 2.70 -3.78
C LYS A 98 -22.36 1.80 -2.99
N PHE A 99 -23.18 2.40 -2.12
CA PHE A 99 -24.11 1.65 -1.25
C PHE A 99 -25.17 0.85 -2.01
N ASP A 100 -25.50 1.26 -3.24
CA ASP A 100 -26.48 0.62 -4.12
C ASP A 100 -25.83 -0.33 -5.15
N THR A 101 -24.52 -0.56 -5.08
CA THR A 101 -23.83 -1.49 -5.97
C THR A 101 -24.34 -2.92 -5.78
N LYS A 102 -24.64 -3.61 -6.88
CA LYS A 102 -24.98 -5.05 -6.88
C LYS A 102 -23.90 -5.87 -6.19
N ASP A 103 -24.32 -6.84 -5.37
CA ASP A 103 -23.43 -7.69 -4.55
C ASP A 103 -22.52 -6.88 -3.61
N TYR A 104 -23.03 -5.76 -3.06
CA TYR A 104 -22.31 -4.84 -2.18
C TYR A 104 -21.56 -5.57 -1.05
N GLU A 105 -22.24 -6.46 -0.32
CA GLU A 105 -21.66 -7.17 0.83
C GLU A 105 -20.53 -8.10 0.40
N LYS A 106 -20.66 -8.76 -0.75
CA LYS A 106 -19.61 -9.63 -1.29
C LYS A 106 -18.39 -8.81 -1.72
N LYS A 107 -18.61 -7.66 -2.36
CA LYS A 107 -17.54 -6.72 -2.75
C LYS A 107 -16.82 -6.16 -1.52
N LEU A 108 -17.55 -5.78 -0.48
CA LEU A 108 -16.95 -5.34 0.79
C LEU A 108 -16.13 -6.46 1.45
N ALA A 109 -16.67 -7.67 1.52
CA ALA A 109 -15.99 -8.80 2.13
C ALA A 109 -14.67 -9.13 1.41
N THR A 110 -14.69 -9.15 0.08
CA THR A 110 -13.49 -9.40 -0.74
C THR A 110 -12.46 -8.27 -0.63
N LEU A 111 -12.88 -7.00 -0.63
CA LEU A 111 -11.98 -5.86 -0.35
C LEU A 111 -11.31 -5.97 1.02
N HIS A 112 -12.07 -6.31 2.06
CA HIS A 112 -11.53 -6.53 3.40
C HIS A 112 -10.53 -7.69 3.43
N GLN A 113 -10.81 -8.80 2.74
CA GLN A 113 -9.88 -9.92 2.60
C GLN A 113 -8.56 -9.49 1.96
N ILE A 114 -8.60 -8.69 0.89
CA ILE A 114 -7.39 -8.15 0.24
C ILE A 114 -6.56 -7.35 1.25
N ILE A 115 -7.18 -6.43 2.00
CA ILE A 115 -6.50 -5.62 3.02
C ILE A 115 -5.84 -6.50 4.09
N VAL A 116 -6.57 -7.51 4.59
CA VAL A 116 -6.08 -8.41 5.65
C VAL A 116 -4.94 -9.30 5.13
N TYR A 117 -5.09 -9.87 3.93
CA TYR A 117 -4.06 -10.74 3.37
C TYR A 117 -2.79 -9.96 2.97
N ALA A 118 -2.93 -8.72 2.51
CA ALA A 118 -1.78 -7.82 2.30
C ALA A 118 -1.03 -7.58 3.62
N MET A 119 -1.73 -7.24 4.71
CA MET A 119 -1.11 -7.14 6.05
C MET A 119 -0.43 -8.46 6.46
N LYS A 120 -1.05 -9.62 6.22
CA LYS A 120 -0.43 -10.92 6.55
C LYS A 120 0.84 -11.20 5.75
N CYS A 121 0.92 -10.71 4.52
CA CYS A 121 2.15 -10.73 3.73
C CYS A 121 3.22 -9.79 4.33
N LYS A 122 2.87 -8.67 4.96
CA LYS A 122 3.83 -7.84 5.73
C LYS A 122 4.40 -8.60 6.93
N GLN A 123 3.54 -9.25 7.69
CA GLN A 123 3.89 -9.87 8.97
C GLN A 123 4.64 -11.21 8.85
N SER A 124 4.70 -11.82 7.67
CA SER A 124 5.26 -13.17 7.51
C SER A 124 5.84 -13.42 6.13
N VAL A 125 6.59 -14.52 5.99
CA VAL A 125 7.11 -15.04 4.71
C VAL A 125 6.35 -16.29 4.27
N ASN A 126 5.07 -16.41 4.63
CA ASN A 126 4.26 -17.57 4.25
C ASN A 126 3.68 -17.40 2.83
N PRO A 127 4.09 -18.20 1.82
CA PRO A 127 3.60 -18.07 0.44
C PRO A 127 2.10 -18.30 0.31
N HIS A 128 1.49 -19.02 1.26
CA HIS A 128 0.04 -19.23 1.27
C HIS A 128 -0.73 -17.92 1.50
N MET A 129 -0.15 -16.94 2.22
CA MET A 129 -0.80 -15.62 2.36
C MET A 129 -0.77 -14.85 1.04
N VAL A 130 0.29 -14.99 0.25
CA VAL A 130 0.41 -14.39 -1.08
C VAL A 130 -0.60 -15.01 -2.05
N GLN A 131 -0.76 -16.33 -2.04
CA GLN A 131 -1.77 -17.01 -2.85
C GLN A 131 -3.18 -16.56 -2.48
N LYS A 132 -3.48 -16.44 -1.17
CA LYS A 132 -4.77 -15.92 -0.71
C LYS A 132 -5.02 -14.50 -1.17
N LEU A 133 -3.98 -13.66 -1.21
CA LEU A 133 -4.07 -12.30 -1.71
C LEU A 133 -4.36 -12.25 -3.22
N HIS A 134 -3.67 -13.06 -4.03
CA HIS A 134 -3.99 -13.21 -5.46
C HIS A 134 -5.43 -13.65 -5.69
N ASN A 135 -5.88 -14.68 -4.95
CA ASN A 135 -7.23 -15.21 -5.09
C ASN A 135 -8.29 -14.15 -4.73
N ALA A 136 -8.10 -13.43 -3.63
CA ALA A 136 -9.03 -12.39 -3.19
C ALA A 136 -9.09 -11.23 -4.21
N LEU A 137 -7.94 -10.83 -4.78
CA LEU A 137 -7.92 -9.80 -5.83
C LEU A 137 -8.64 -10.28 -7.09
N GLY A 138 -8.38 -11.50 -7.55
CA GLY A 138 -9.03 -12.06 -8.75
C GLY A 138 -10.54 -12.26 -8.56
N GLU A 139 -10.98 -12.61 -7.35
CA GLU A 139 -12.42 -12.68 -7.03
C GLU A 139 -13.05 -11.28 -7.03
N PHE A 140 -12.42 -10.31 -6.38
CA PHE A 140 -12.90 -8.93 -6.37
C PHE A 140 -12.97 -8.35 -7.79
N GLU A 141 -11.94 -8.57 -8.62
CA GLU A 141 -11.91 -8.13 -10.02
C GLU A 141 -13.08 -8.72 -10.83
N LYS A 142 -13.34 -10.02 -10.69
CA LYS A 142 -14.50 -10.67 -11.33
C LYS A 142 -15.82 -10.08 -10.85
N LEU A 143 -16.00 -9.90 -9.54
CA LEU A 143 -17.21 -9.30 -8.96
C LEU A 143 -17.39 -7.85 -9.41
N TYR A 144 -16.29 -7.12 -9.60
CA TYR A 144 -16.28 -5.72 -10.02
C TYR A 144 -16.66 -5.57 -11.50
N MET A 145 -16.16 -6.45 -12.37
CA MET A 145 -16.41 -6.42 -13.81
C MET A 145 -17.74 -7.09 -14.21
N ALA A 146 -18.28 -7.97 -13.36
CA ALA A 146 -19.60 -8.54 -13.56
C ALA A 146 -20.68 -7.45 -13.32
N LYS A 147 -21.33 -7.03 -14.41
CA LYS A 147 -22.47 -6.10 -14.38
C LYS A 147 -23.67 -6.69 -13.62
#